data_AF-A0A1D9PPX9-F1
#
_entry.id   AF-A0A1D9PPX9-F1
#
_cell.length_a   1.000
_cell.length_b   1.000
_cell.length_c   1.000
_cell.angle_alpha   90.00
_cell.angle_beta   90.00
_cell.angle_gamma   90.00
#
_symmetry.space_group_name_H-M   'P 1'
#
loop_
_entity.id
_entity.type
_entity.pdbx_description
1 polymer ?
#
loop_
_entity_poly.entity_id
_entity_poly.type
_entity_poly.pdbx_seq_one_letter_code
_entity_poly.pdbx_strand_id
1 'polypeptide(L)'
;MNWHCLSEEETEQLWRRVNRAVKWKPYSRFASIKPPKPFQVFNVSQGFNDEKGNISFLEDAEVQILKAFQSCTLKQEFIYALDWQHECYLFNPHAPIDKDEFGEWLVPVIPNGDYCFFIHQDFQWGLSGDPRQQTITVFGSPLIRAIERNAPVLFQK
;
A
#
# COMPACT_ATOMS: atom_id res chain seq x y z
N MET A 1 18.88 -0.38 -6.32
CA MET A 1 17.99 -0.25 -5.16
C MET A 1 16.67 0.28 -5.63
N ASN A 2 15.62 -0.50 -5.44
CA ASN A 2 14.25 -0.13 -5.76
C ASN A 2 13.58 0.65 -4.62
N TRP A 3 14.10 0.53 -3.40
CA TRP A 3 13.72 1.32 -2.23
C TRP A 3 14.80 2.36 -1.91
N HIS A 4 14.39 3.60 -1.65
CA HIS A 4 15.25 4.64 -1.09
C HIS A 4 14.64 5.12 0.22
N CYS A 5 15.32 4.84 1.33
CA CYS A 5 14.89 5.26 2.66
C CYS A 5 14.88 6.79 2.74
N LEU A 6 13.79 7.34 3.26
CA LEU A 6 13.63 8.76 3.52
C LEU A 6 14.24 9.13 4.86
N SER A 7 14.80 10.32 4.95
CA SER A 7 15.22 10.89 6.23
C SER A 7 14.03 11.09 7.18
N GLU A 8 14.32 11.28 8.47
CA GLU A 8 13.29 11.58 9.47
C GLU A 8 12.50 12.85 9.11
N GLU A 9 13.19 13.89 8.64
CA GLU A 9 12.55 15.15 8.23
C GLU A 9 11.61 14.94 7.02
N GLU A 10 12.06 14.22 5.99
CA GLU A 10 11.25 13.91 4.82
C GLU A 10 10.03 13.06 5.21
N THR A 11 10.23 12.09 6.10
CA THR A 11 9.17 11.21 6.64
C THR A 11 8.11 12.02 7.39
N GLU A 12 8.52 12.93 8.29
CA GLU A 12 7.59 13.77 9.05
C GLU A 12 6.77 14.70 8.13
N GLN A 13 7.42 15.30 7.13
CA GLN A 13 6.75 16.13 6.13
C GLN A 13 5.78 15.30 5.27
N LEU A 14 6.18 14.09 4.88
CA LEU A 14 5.35 13.20 4.08
C LEU A 14 4.12 12.72 4.86
N TRP A 15 4.27 12.31 6.13
CA TRP A 15 3.12 11.95 6.98
C TRP A 15 2.13 13.09 7.13
N ARG A 16 2.59 14.34 7.28
CA ARG A 16 1.71 15.51 7.30
C ARG A 16 0.89 15.65 6.01
N ARG A 17 1.49 15.36 4.84
CA ARG A 17 0.81 15.38 3.54
C ARG A 17 -0.19 14.23 3.41
N VAL A 18 0.21 13.00 3.75
CA VAL A 18 -0.64 11.81 3.72
C VAL A 18 -1.85 11.96 4.64
N ASN A 19 -1.64 12.32 5.90
CA ASN A 19 -2.72 12.54 6.88
C ASN A 19 -3.76 13.54 6.36
N ARG A 20 -3.33 14.60 5.68
CA ARG A 20 -4.22 15.59 5.06
C ARG A 20 -4.96 15.01 3.85
N ALA A 21 -4.25 14.35 2.94
CA ALA A 21 -4.80 13.84 1.70
C ALA A 21 -5.84 12.74 1.95
N VAL A 22 -5.54 11.80 2.86
CA VAL A 22 -6.44 10.67 3.16
C VAL A 22 -7.30 10.86 4.40
N LYS A 23 -7.27 12.06 5.00
CA LYS A 23 -8.01 12.45 6.22
C LYS A 23 -7.83 11.47 7.37
N TRP A 24 -6.66 10.83 7.46
CA TRP A 24 -6.35 9.82 8.45
C TRP A 24 -5.78 10.45 9.71
N LYS A 25 -6.12 9.86 10.87
CA LYS A 25 -5.70 10.29 12.20
C LYS A 25 -5.28 9.06 13.01
N PRO A 26 -3.99 8.69 13.05
CA PRO A 26 -3.52 7.42 13.60
C PRO A 26 -3.99 7.16 15.04
N TYR A 27 -3.96 8.18 15.89
CA TYR A 27 -4.30 8.06 17.31
C TYR A 27 -5.80 8.10 17.62
N SER A 28 -6.67 8.19 16.61
CA SER A 28 -8.11 8.17 16.83
C SER A 28 -8.63 6.75 17.00
N ARG A 29 -9.47 6.51 18.01
CA ARG A 29 -10.19 5.22 18.13
C ARG A 29 -11.05 4.92 16.91
N PHE A 30 -11.51 5.95 16.21
CA PHE A 30 -12.33 5.88 14.99
C PHE A 30 -11.54 6.30 13.74
N ALA A 31 -10.22 6.07 13.74
CA ALA A 31 -9.38 6.29 12.58
C ALA A 31 -9.98 5.51 11.40
N SER A 32 -10.52 6.25 10.43
CA SER A 32 -11.01 5.71 9.18
C SER A 32 -10.30 6.47 8.07
N ILE A 33 -9.75 5.72 7.12
CA ILE A 33 -9.07 6.31 5.98
C ILE A 33 -10.15 6.77 5.00
N LYS A 34 -10.14 8.06 4.65
CA LYS A 34 -11.11 8.69 3.75
C LYS A 34 -10.36 9.43 2.63
N PRO A 35 -9.82 8.68 1.66
CA PRO A 35 -9.04 9.25 0.57
C PRO A 35 -9.91 10.03 -0.41
N PRO A 36 -9.29 10.77 -1.34
CA PRO A 36 -10.00 11.43 -2.43
C PRO A 36 -10.88 10.45 -3.21
N LYS A 37 -12.04 10.90 -3.67
CA LYS A 37 -12.88 10.11 -4.57
C LYS A 37 -12.29 10.12 -5.99
N PRO A 38 -12.48 9.04 -6.78
CA PRO A 38 -13.12 7.78 -6.40
C PRO A 38 -12.20 6.90 -5.53
N PHE A 39 -12.79 6.07 -4.68
CA PHE A 39 -12.10 5.03 -3.92
C PHE A 39 -12.96 3.77 -3.77
N GLN A 40 -12.31 2.63 -3.59
CA GLN A 40 -12.91 1.33 -3.30
C GLN A 40 -12.27 0.75 -2.04
N VAL A 41 -13.04 0.00 -1.26
CA VAL A 41 -12.59 -0.65 -0.03
C VAL A 41 -12.78 -2.15 -0.19
N PHE A 42 -11.71 -2.90 0.01
CA PHE A 42 -11.66 -4.36 -0.07
C PHE A 42 -11.48 -4.92 1.33
N ASN A 43 -12.30 -5.92 1.69
CA ASN A 43 -12.06 -6.72 2.89
C ASN A 43 -10.98 -7.74 2.57
N VAL A 44 -9.92 -7.79 3.38
CA VAL A 44 -8.79 -8.69 3.20
C VAL A 44 -8.56 -9.57 4.44
N SER A 45 -9.61 -9.77 5.26
CA SER A 45 -9.49 -10.51 6.54
C SER A 45 -9.03 -11.95 6.35
N GLN A 46 -9.26 -12.54 5.17
CA GLN A 46 -8.76 -13.88 4.84
C GLN A 46 -7.22 -13.95 4.86
N GLY A 47 -6.55 -12.85 4.50
CA GLY A 47 -5.08 -12.77 4.53
C GLY A 47 -4.48 -12.69 5.94
N PHE A 48 -5.30 -12.51 6.99
CA PHE A 48 -4.85 -12.44 8.38
C PHE A 48 -4.89 -13.78 9.12
N ASN A 49 -5.37 -14.84 8.48
CA ASN A 49 -5.42 -16.17 9.10
C ASN A 49 -4.08 -16.89 8.88
N ASP A 50 -3.59 -17.66 9.85
CA ASP A 50 -2.27 -18.33 9.78
C ASP A 50 -2.26 -19.69 9.03
N GLU A 51 -3.30 -19.98 8.25
CA GLU A 51 -3.38 -21.24 7.49
C GLU A 51 -2.49 -21.19 6.24
N LYS A 52 -1.86 -22.33 5.87
CA LYS A 52 -0.97 -22.44 4.70
C LYS A 52 -1.60 -21.97 3.37
N GLY A 53 -2.93 -22.01 3.25
CA GLY A 53 -3.65 -21.45 2.09
C GLY A 53 -3.45 -19.94 1.92
N ASN A 54 -3.24 -19.21 3.02
CA ASN A 54 -3.17 -17.76 3.02
C ASN A 54 -1.84 -17.21 2.49
N ILE A 55 -0.75 -17.98 2.58
CA ILE A 55 0.53 -17.61 1.96
C ILE A 55 0.34 -17.41 0.44
N SER A 56 -0.40 -18.31 -0.21
CA SER A 56 -0.69 -18.19 -1.65
C SER A 56 -1.53 -16.95 -2.00
N PHE A 57 -2.39 -16.51 -1.08
CA PHE A 57 -3.19 -15.29 -1.25
C PHE A 57 -2.37 -14.02 -1.08
N LEU A 58 -1.43 -14.01 -0.13
CA LEU A 58 -0.50 -12.89 0.07
C LEU A 58 0.44 -12.74 -1.12
N GLU A 59 1.03 -13.84 -1.61
CA GLU A 59 1.89 -13.85 -2.79
C GLU A 59 1.15 -13.38 -4.06
N ASP A 60 -0.09 -13.85 -4.28
CA ASP A 60 -0.90 -13.36 -5.39
C ASP A 60 -1.18 -11.85 -5.26
N ALA A 61 -1.55 -11.39 -4.06
CA ALA A 61 -1.83 -9.98 -3.85
C ALA A 61 -0.61 -9.08 -4.10
N GLU A 62 0.58 -9.46 -3.62
CA GLU A 62 1.82 -8.75 -3.94
C GLU A 62 2.05 -8.67 -5.45
N VAL A 63 1.92 -9.80 -6.16
CA VAL A 63 2.14 -9.88 -7.60
C VAL A 63 1.15 -9.01 -8.37
N GLN A 64 -0.15 -9.09 -8.06
CA GLN A 64 -1.16 -8.32 -8.78
C GLN A 64 -1.09 -6.83 -8.47
N ILE A 65 -0.83 -6.46 -7.20
CA ILE A 65 -0.70 -5.05 -6.81
C ILE A 65 0.57 -4.45 -7.41
N LEU A 66 1.69 -5.18 -7.45
CA LEU A 66 2.90 -4.75 -8.15
C LEU A 66 2.64 -4.47 -9.63
N LYS A 67 1.94 -5.37 -10.33
CA LYS A 67 1.53 -5.15 -11.73
C LYS A 67 0.65 -3.92 -11.88
N ALA A 68 -0.26 -3.70 -10.94
CA ALA A 68 -1.13 -2.52 -10.95
C ALA A 68 -0.31 -1.24 -10.80
N PHE A 69 0.66 -1.20 -9.88
CA PHE A 69 1.60 -0.07 -9.73
C PHE A 69 2.42 0.15 -11.01
N GLN A 70 3.00 -0.92 -11.58
CA GLN A 70 3.77 -0.84 -12.82
C GLN A 70 2.95 -0.29 -13.99
N SER A 71 1.65 -0.59 -14.05
CA SER A 71 0.75 -0.06 -15.09
C SER A 71 0.38 1.42 -14.89
N CYS A 72 0.56 1.93 -13.66
CA CYS A 72 0.24 3.32 -13.28
C CYS A 72 1.47 4.23 -13.22
N THR A 73 2.67 3.69 -13.42
CA THR A 73 3.93 4.44 -13.33
C THR A 73 4.83 4.22 -14.54
N LEU A 74 5.70 5.20 -14.81
CA LEU A 74 6.81 5.05 -15.75
C LEU A 74 7.94 4.21 -15.14
N LYS A 75 8.80 3.64 -15.98
CA LYS A 75 9.92 2.76 -15.54
C LYS A 75 10.88 3.39 -14.53
N GLN A 76 11.04 4.71 -14.56
CA GLN A 76 11.96 5.45 -13.69
C GLN A 76 11.23 6.18 -12.56
N GLU A 77 9.91 6.03 -12.49
CA GLU A 77 9.07 6.77 -11.55
C GLU A 77 9.00 6.04 -10.21
N PHE A 78 9.05 6.83 -9.14
CA PHE A 78 8.95 6.36 -7.77
C PHE A 78 7.59 6.77 -7.18
N ILE A 79 7.08 5.94 -6.29
CA ILE A 79 5.93 6.23 -5.45
C ILE A 79 6.36 6.26 -3.99
N TYR A 80 5.57 6.87 -3.13
CA TYR A 80 5.81 6.80 -1.69
C TYR A 80 5.33 5.46 -1.16
N ALA A 81 6.14 4.81 -0.34
CA ALA A 81 5.77 3.66 0.46
C ALA A 81 6.00 3.99 1.94
N LEU A 82 4.96 3.92 2.75
CA LEU A 82 5.02 4.29 4.16
C LEU A 82 4.55 3.13 5.01
N ASP A 83 5.24 2.93 6.12
CA ASP A 83 4.87 2.00 7.18
C ASP A 83 4.75 2.77 8.49
N TRP A 84 3.62 2.60 9.18
CA TRP A 84 3.30 3.44 10.32
C TRP A 84 4.21 3.12 11.51
N GLN A 85 4.86 4.16 12.05
CA GLN A 85 5.91 4.07 13.10
C GLN A 85 7.24 3.45 12.64
N HIS A 86 7.39 3.17 11.34
CA HIS A 86 8.58 2.59 10.73
C HIS A 86 9.16 3.51 9.63
N GLU A 87 10.29 3.11 9.06
CA GLU A 87 10.94 3.80 7.96
C GLU A 87 10.01 3.97 6.74
N CYS A 88 10.09 5.13 6.09
CA CYS A 88 9.36 5.41 4.87
C CYS A 88 10.32 5.45 3.68
N TYR A 89 9.80 5.16 2.49
CA TYR A 89 10.62 4.96 1.31
C TYR A 89 10.04 5.66 0.07
N LEU A 90 10.93 6.02 -0.84
CA LEU A 90 10.60 6.08 -2.27
C LEU A 90 10.75 4.67 -2.84
N PHE A 91 9.75 4.21 -3.57
CA PHE A 91 9.67 2.87 -4.12
C PHE A 91 9.47 2.91 -5.64
N ASN A 92 10.35 2.26 -6.41
CA ASN A 92 10.20 2.06 -7.84
C ASN A 92 9.65 0.65 -8.13
N PRO A 93 8.41 0.51 -8.63
CA PRO A 93 7.79 -0.79 -8.87
C PRO A 93 8.33 -1.53 -10.11
N HIS A 94 9.17 -0.90 -10.94
CA HIS A 94 9.76 -1.52 -12.15
C HIS A 94 11.17 -2.08 -11.92
N ALA A 95 11.81 -1.74 -10.81
CA ALA A 95 13.12 -2.29 -10.45
C ALA A 95 12.96 -3.66 -9.75
N PRO A 96 14.00 -4.52 -9.75
CA PRO A 96 14.01 -5.73 -8.95
C PRO A 96 13.67 -5.43 -7.50
N ILE A 97 12.74 -6.18 -6.91
CA ILE A 97 12.25 -5.93 -5.56
C ILE A 97 13.29 -6.41 -4.55
N ASP A 98 14.00 -5.49 -3.90
CA ASP A 98 14.83 -5.82 -2.75
C ASP A 98 13.91 -6.25 -1.59
N LYS A 99 14.24 -7.39 -0.98
CA LYS A 99 13.52 -8.02 0.13
C LYS A 99 14.37 -8.02 1.40
N ASP A 100 13.73 -8.12 2.55
CA ASP A 100 14.41 -8.21 3.85
C ASP A 100 15.01 -9.60 4.11
N GLU A 101 15.50 -9.84 5.32
CA GLU A 101 16.11 -11.12 5.73
C GLU A 101 15.12 -12.30 5.77
N PHE A 102 13.82 -12.03 5.81
CA PHE A 102 12.75 -13.03 5.77
C PHE A 102 12.22 -13.26 4.35
N GLY A 103 12.69 -12.50 3.37
CA GLY A 103 12.22 -12.58 1.99
C GLY A 103 10.92 -11.79 1.76
N GLU A 104 10.60 -10.85 2.63
CA GLU A 104 9.42 -9.99 2.58
C GLU A 104 9.77 -8.61 2.00
N TRP A 105 8.77 -7.86 1.56
CA TRP A 105 8.99 -6.47 1.12
C TRP A 105 9.29 -5.58 2.32
N LEU A 106 10.13 -4.55 2.13
CA LEU A 106 10.45 -3.61 3.21
C LEU A 106 9.22 -2.87 3.77
N VAL A 107 8.21 -2.65 2.93
CA VAL A 107 6.87 -2.20 3.35
C VAL A 107 5.86 -3.23 2.86
N PRO A 108 5.09 -3.87 3.75
CA PRO A 108 4.15 -4.90 3.35
C PRO A 108 2.95 -4.29 2.62
N VAL A 109 2.52 -4.92 1.53
CA VAL A 109 1.35 -4.47 0.76
C VAL A 109 0.05 -4.82 1.48
N ILE A 110 0.02 -5.96 2.16
CA ILE A 110 -1.08 -6.37 3.04
C ILE A 110 -0.73 -5.93 4.47
N PRO A 111 -1.61 -5.20 5.17
CA PRO A 111 -1.31 -4.75 6.53
C PRO A 111 -1.09 -5.96 7.45
N ASN A 112 0.06 -6.00 8.14
CA ASN A 112 0.49 -7.11 9.01
C ASN A 112 0.46 -6.74 10.51
N GLY A 113 -0.18 -5.63 10.86
CA GLY A 113 -0.21 -5.08 12.22
C GLY A 113 -0.18 -3.56 12.20
N ASP A 114 0.56 -3.01 11.23
CA ASP A 114 0.71 -1.58 11.00
C ASP A 114 -0.04 -1.08 9.76
N TYR A 115 -0.28 0.22 9.75
CA TYR A 115 -0.90 0.90 8.62
C TYR A 115 0.14 1.12 7.52
N CYS A 116 -0.04 0.45 6.38
CA CYS A 116 0.82 0.64 5.21
C CYS A 116 0.15 1.54 4.16
N PHE A 117 0.96 2.31 3.44
CA PHE A 117 0.49 3.20 2.38
C PHE A 117 1.41 3.15 1.16
N PHE A 118 0.82 3.08 -0.03
CA PHE A 118 1.51 3.24 -1.31
C PHE A 118 0.83 4.37 -2.10
N ILE A 119 1.50 5.50 -2.29
CA ILE A 119 0.85 6.71 -2.80
C ILE A 119 1.69 7.33 -3.92
N HIS A 120 1.06 7.67 -5.04
CA HIS A 120 1.69 8.43 -6.11
C HIS A 120 2.19 9.78 -5.59
N GLN A 121 3.33 10.29 -6.07
CA GLN A 121 3.94 11.50 -5.49
C GLN A 121 3.05 12.75 -5.56
N ASP A 122 2.23 12.84 -6.60
CA ASP A 122 1.22 13.90 -6.78
C ASP A 122 -0.17 13.60 -6.15
N PHE A 123 -0.26 12.53 -5.35
CA PHE A 123 -1.48 12.12 -4.61
C PHE A 123 -2.70 11.86 -5.51
N GLN A 124 -2.49 11.59 -6.81
CA GLN A 124 -3.57 11.32 -7.76
C GLN A 124 -4.22 9.95 -7.56
N TRP A 125 -3.47 9.00 -7.02
CA TRP A 125 -3.92 7.66 -6.68
C TRP A 125 -3.07 7.07 -5.55
N GLY A 126 -3.59 6.03 -4.91
CA GLY A 126 -2.87 5.32 -3.87
C GLY A 126 -3.65 4.16 -3.26
N LEU A 127 -2.95 3.41 -2.42
CA LEU A 127 -3.42 2.26 -1.67
C LEU A 127 -3.10 2.49 -0.19
N SER A 128 -4.01 2.12 0.69
CA SER A 128 -3.79 2.17 2.13
C SER A 128 -4.35 0.92 2.82
N GLY A 129 -3.52 0.22 3.57
CA GLY A 129 -3.90 -0.90 4.42
C GLY A 129 -4.31 -0.44 5.81
N ASP A 130 -5.44 -0.94 6.30
CA ASP A 130 -5.92 -0.75 7.66
C ASP A 130 -5.93 -2.10 8.39
N PRO A 131 -4.96 -2.37 9.30
CA PRO A 131 -4.89 -3.63 10.03
C PRO A 131 -6.06 -3.79 11.01
N ARG A 132 -6.59 -2.68 11.55
CA ARG A 132 -7.66 -2.71 12.56
C ARG A 132 -9.00 -3.07 11.93
N GLN A 133 -9.24 -2.63 10.70
CA GLN A 133 -10.43 -2.98 9.94
C GLN A 133 -10.22 -4.21 9.04
N GLN A 134 -8.98 -4.68 8.90
CA GLN A 134 -8.59 -5.74 7.94
C GLN A 134 -9.06 -5.40 6.52
N THR A 135 -8.80 -4.17 6.10
CA THR A 135 -9.21 -3.66 4.79
C THR A 135 -8.06 -3.03 4.04
N ILE A 136 -8.15 -3.05 2.72
CA ILE A 136 -7.34 -2.23 1.84
C ILE A 136 -8.25 -1.23 1.13
N THR A 137 -7.89 0.04 1.18
CA THR A 137 -8.58 1.11 0.44
C THR A 137 -7.71 1.54 -0.73
N VAL A 138 -8.26 1.49 -1.94
CA VAL A 138 -7.61 1.95 -3.18
C VAL A 138 -8.34 3.20 -3.67
N PHE A 139 -7.61 4.26 -4.01
CA PHE A 139 -8.17 5.51 -4.52
C PHE A 139 -7.50 5.99 -5.80
N GLY A 140 -8.22 6.83 -6.53
CA GLY A 140 -7.81 7.36 -7.81
C GLY A 140 -8.13 6.41 -8.96
N SER A 141 -8.78 6.95 -10.01
CA SER A 141 -9.23 6.15 -11.15
C SER A 141 -8.12 5.35 -11.86
N PRO A 142 -6.86 5.82 -11.99
CA PRO A 142 -5.80 5.03 -12.60
C PRO A 142 -5.58 3.69 -11.88
N LEU A 143 -5.32 3.73 -10.57
CA LEU A 143 -5.03 2.53 -9.79
C LEU A 143 -6.26 1.63 -9.63
N ILE A 144 -7.44 2.19 -9.42
CA ILE A 144 -8.69 1.41 -9.36
C ILE A 144 -8.86 0.57 -10.62
N ARG A 145 -8.74 1.17 -11.81
CA ARG A 145 -8.87 0.44 -13.08
C ARG A 145 -7.76 -0.59 -13.28
N ALA A 146 -6.56 -0.33 -12.78
CA ALA A 146 -5.45 -1.28 -12.86
C ALA A 146 -5.74 -2.53 -12.01
N ILE A 147 -6.24 -2.34 -10.79
CA ILE A 147 -6.68 -3.42 -9.89
C ILE A 147 -7.87 -4.18 -10.50
N GLU A 148 -8.87 -3.51 -11.07
CA GLU A 148 -10.02 -4.17 -11.69
C GLU A 148 -9.64 -5.09 -12.87
N ARG A 149 -8.54 -4.81 -13.57
CA ARG A 149 -8.05 -5.66 -14.66
C ARG A 149 -7.45 -6.98 -14.17
N ASN A 150 -6.79 -6.97 -13.02
CA ASN A 150 -6.13 -8.12 -12.43
C ASN A 150 -6.27 -8.03 -10.91
N ALA A 151 -7.47 -8.29 -10.39
CA ALA A 151 -7.73 -8.16 -8.97
C ALA A 151 -7.05 -9.31 -8.21
N PRO A 152 -6.32 -9.02 -7.12
CA PRO A 152 -5.88 -10.04 -6.17
C PRO A 152 -7.03 -10.97 -5.80
N VAL A 153 -6.76 -12.25 -5.56
CA VAL A 153 -7.76 -13.19 -5.04
C VAL A 153 -8.37 -12.67 -3.73
N LEU A 154 -7.56 -12.04 -2.87
CA LEU A 154 -8.04 -11.42 -1.61
C LEU A 154 -9.06 -10.29 -1.81
N PHE A 155 -9.13 -9.69 -3.01
CA PHE A 155 -10.07 -8.59 -3.29
C PHE A 155 -11.39 -9.12 -3.87
N GLN A 156 -11.44 -10.41 -4.20
CA GLN A 156 -12.59 -11.08 -4.74
C GLN A 156 -13.47 -11.58 -3.58
N LYS A 157 -14.79 -11.56 -3.77
CA LYS A 157 -15.76 -12.00 -2.78
C LYS A 157 -15.98 -13.51 -2.82
#